data_AF-A0A285TD44-F1
#
_entry.id   AF-A0A285TD44-F1
#
_cell.length_a   1.000
_cell.length_b   1.000
_cell.length_c   1.000
_cell.angle_alpha   90.00
_cell.angle_beta   90.00
_cell.angle_gamma   90.00
#
_symmetry.space_group_name_H-M   'P 1'
#
loop_
_entity.id
_entity.type
_entity.pdbx_description
1 polymer ?
#
loop_
_entity_poly.entity_id
_entity_poly.type
_entity_poly.pdbx_seq_one_letter_code
_entity_poly.pdbx_strand_id
1 'polypeptide(L)' 'MKIYMKVTNDEYELPVAVAESRTILAKMVGTTPETVSSRISHKSPGWAMVEISESDTEDDE' A
#
# COMPACT_ATOMS: atom_id res chain seq x y z
N MET A 1 7.58 0.89 -10.23
CA MET A 1 7.04 1.88 -9.28
C MET A 1 6.52 1.19 -8.01
N LYS A 2 6.71 1.77 -6.82
CA LYS A 2 6.21 1.21 -5.55
C LYS A 2 5.02 2.01 -5.04
N ILE A 3 3.92 1.33 -4.77
CA ILE A 3 2.72 1.91 -4.16
C ILE A 3 2.52 1.30 -2.78
N TYR A 4 2.23 2.15 -1.81
CA TYR A 4 1.98 1.79 -0.42
C TYR A 4 0.51 2.03 -0.09
N MET A 5 -0.13 1.07 0.56
CA MET A 5 -1.57 1.10 0.81
C MET A 5 -1.91 0.73 2.24
N LYS A 6 -2.83 1.49 2.84
CA LYS A 6 -3.60 1.02 3.99
C LYS A 6 -4.84 0.35 3.43
N VAL A 7 -5.05 -0.91 3.78
CA VAL A 7 -6.25 -1.66 3.41
C VAL A 7 -7.13 -1.92 4.63
N THR A 8 -8.38 -2.28 4.40
CA THR A 8 -9.28 -2.76 5.45
C THR A 8 -8.79 -4.10 6.01
N ASN A 9 -9.27 -4.48 7.19
CA ASN A 9 -8.89 -5.73 7.86
C ASN A 9 -10.03 -6.74 7.77
N ASP A 10 -10.54 -6.94 6.56
CA ASP A 10 -11.58 -7.90 6.21
C ASP A 10 -11.12 -8.70 4.98
N GLU A 11 -11.91 -9.71 4.60
CA GLU A 11 -11.57 -10.65 3.51
C GLU A 11 -11.32 -10.00 2.15
N TYR A 12 -11.80 -8.77 1.93
CA TYR A 12 -11.68 -8.06 0.66
C TYR A 12 -10.48 -7.11 0.60
N GLU A 13 -9.82 -6.82 1.73
CA GLU A 13 -8.64 -5.94 1.84
C GLU A 13 -8.75 -4.66 0.98
N LEU A 14 -9.87 -3.94 1.12
CA LEU A 14 -10.18 -2.77 0.30
C LEU A 14 -9.25 -1.59 0.60
N PRO A 15 -8.81 -0.82 -0.41
CA PRO A 15 -7.90 0.30 -0.22
C PRO A 15 -8.60 1.45 0.53
N VAL A 16 -8.05 1.81 1.69
CA VAL A 16 -8.49 2.95 2.50
C VAL A 16 -7.66 4.19 2.19
N ALA A 17 -6.35 4.02 1.96
CA ALA A 17 -5.44 5.10 1.59
C ALA A 17 -4.29 4.56 0.74
N VAL A 18 -3.89 5.31 -0.29
CA VAL A 18 -2.89 4.89 -1.29
C VAL A 18 -1.90 6.02 -1.54
N ALA A 19 -0.60 5.72 -1.51
CA ALA A 19 0.43 6.69 -1.83
C ALA A 19 1.72 6.05 -2.37
N GLU A 20 2.49 6.83 -3.11
CA GLU A 20 3.77 6.44 -3.71
C GLU A 20 4.92 6.42 -2.68
N SER A 21 4.70 6.95 -1.48
CA SER A 21 5.69 7.03 -0.42
C SER A 21 5.11 6.73 0.95
N ARG A 22 5.89 6.03 1.78
CA ARG A 22 5.56 5.72 3.18
C ARG A 22 5.28 6.97 3.99
N THR A 23 5.99 8.07 3.71
CA THR A 23 5.81 9.34 4.41
C THR A 23 4.46 9.97 4.12
N ILE A 24 4.00 9.88 2.88
CA ILE A 24 2.69 10.42 2.47
C ILE A 24 1.59 9.53 3.05
N LEU A 25 1.72 8.20 2.96
CA LEU A 25 0.77 7.27 3.56
C LEU A 25 0.65 7.47 5.07
N ALA A 26 1.77 7.63 5.76
CA ALA A 26 1.82 7.86 7.20
C ALA A 26 1.05 9.12 7.60
N LYS A 27 1.19 10.22 6.83
CA LYS A 27 0.43 11.46 7.05
C LYS A 27 -1.06 11.26 6.83
N MET A 28 -1.47 10.53 5.79
CA MET A 28 -2.89 10.31 5.48
C MET A 28 -3.60 9.49 6.57
N VAL A 29 -2.92 8.49 7.15
CA VAL A 29 -3.54 7.59 8.15
C VAL A 29 -3.20 7.96 9.59
N GLY A 30 -2.49 9.07 9.83
CA GLY A 30 -2.16 9.55 11.17
C GLY A 30 -1.15 8.69 11.92
N THR A 31 -0.11 8.20 11.25
CA THR A 31 0.94 7.36 11.87
C THR A 31 2.36 7.84 11.49
N THR A 32 3.40 7.07 11.86
CA THR A 32 4.80 7.36 11.50
C THR A 32 5.25 6.52 10.29
N PRO A 33 6.17 7.02 9.45
CA PRO A 33 6.72 6.27 8.31
C PRO A 33 7.39 4.95 8.72
N GLU A 34 8.00 4.93 9.92
CA GLU A 34 8.61 3.73 10.51
C GLU A 34 7.56 2.67 10.83
N THR A 35 6.40 3.10 11.35
CA THR A 35 5.26 2.20 11.59
C THR A 35 4.80 1.58 10.29
N VAL A 36 4.61 2.39 9.24
CA VAL A 36 4.24 1.89 7.90
C VAL A 36 5.27 0.85 7.40
N SER A 37 6.56 1.17 7.50
CA SER A 37 7.64 0.28 7.06
C SER A 37 7.64 -1.04 7.84
N SER A 38 7.53 -0.95 9.17
CA SER A 38 7.49 -2.12 10.05
C SER A 38 6.28 -3.00 9.75
N ARG A 39 5.09 -2.41 9.60
CA ARG A 39 3.85 -3.15 9.33
C ARG A 39 3.92 -3.90 8.01
N ILE A 40 4.44 -3.28 6.97
CA ILE A 40 4.61 -3.91 5.65
C ILE A 40 5.65 -5.03 5.71
N SER A 41 6.83 -4.78 6.32
CA SER A 41 7.87 -5.81 6.46
C SER A 41 7.39 -7.03 7.25
N HIS A 42 6.59 -6.82 8.29
CA HIS A 42 6.00 -7.87 9.09
C HIS A 42 4.73 -8.49 8.47
N LYS A 43 4.34 -8.09 7.25
CA LYS A 43 3.09 -8.53 6.60
C LYS A 43 1.88 -8.40 7.53
N SER A 44 1.84 -7.31 8.30
CA SER A 44 0.73 -7.03 9.21
C SER A 44 -0.54 -6.83 8.42
N PRO A 45 -1.67 -7.42 8.86
CA PRO A 45 -2.94 -7.25 8.16
C PRO A 45 -3.33 -5.76 8.08
N GLY A 46 -3.95 -5.38 6.97
CA GLY A 46 -4.33 -3.99 6.71
C GLY A 46 -3.22 -3.12 6.12
N TRP A 47 -2.06 -3.68 5.74
CA TRP A 47 -0.94 -2.94 5.15
C TRP A 47 -0.38 -3.69 3.95
N ALA A 48 -0.36 -3.03 2.79
CA ALA A 48 0.10 -3.62 1.54
C ALA A 48 1.11 -2.72 0.82
N MET A 49 1.99 -3.34 0.03
CA MET A 49 2.89 -2.68 -0.89
C MET A 49 2.88 -3.42 -2.21
N VAL A 50 2.67 -2.68 -3.30
CA VAL A 50 2.58 -3.23 -4.65
C VAL A 50 3.70 -2.64 -5.48
N GLU A 51 4.41 -3.53 -6.18
CA GLU A 51 5.40 -3.15 -7.18
C GLU A 51 4.74 -3.19 -8.55
N ILE A 52 4.54 -2.02 -9.15
CA ILE A 52 3.97 -1.86 -10.49
C ILE A 52 5.14 -1.79 -11.48
N SER A 53 5.18 -2.69 -12.44
CA SER A 53 6.09 -2.61 -13.59
C SER A 53 5.32 -2.08 -14.79
N GLU A 54 5.93 -1.25 -15.63
CA GLU A 54 5.29 -0.59 -16.79
C GLU A 54 4.99 -1.55 -17.97
N SER A 55 4.83 -2.85 -17.69
CA SER A 55 4.73 -3.93 -18.68
C SER A 55 3.40 -4.69 -18.65
N ASP A 56 2.38 -4.17 -17.96
CA ASP A 56 1.04 -4.78 -17.83
C ASP A 56 -0.06 -3.90 -18.46
N THR A 57 0.20 -3.40 -19.68
CA THR A 57 -0.89 -3.00 -20.59
C THR A 57 -0.93 -4.01 -21.71
N GLU A 58 -1.46 -5.20 -21.43
CA GLU A 58 -1.98 -6.06 -22.49
C GLU A 58 -3.39 -5.54 -22.82
N ASP A 59 -3.46 -4.88 -23.97
CA ASP A 59 -4.64 -4.41 -24.65
C ASP A 59 -5.47 -5.64 -25.07
N ASP A 60 -6.49 -6.02 -24.28
CA ASP A 60 -7.51 -7.00 -24.71
C ASP A 60 -8.48 -6.24 -25.65
N GLU A 61 -8.18 -6.28 -26.96
CA GLU A 61 -9.11 -5.94 -28.07
C GLU A 61 -10.24 -6.97 -28.21
#